data_AF-A0A852W542-F1
#
_entry.id   AF-A0A852W542-F1
#
_cell.length_a   1.000
_cell.length_b   1.000
_cell.length_c   1.000
_cell.angle_alpha   90.00
_cell.angle_beta   90.00
_cell.angle_gamma   90.00
#
_symmetry.space_group_name_H-M   'P 1'
#
loop_
_entity.id
_entity.type
_entity.pdbx_description
1 polymer ?
#
loop_
_entity_poly.entity_id
_entity_poly.type
_entity_poly.pdbx_seq_one_letter_code
_entity_poly.pdbx_strand_id
1 'polypeptide(L)'
;MGSDIKVTFSALETASADTAATTARITSQLEDLRRQLAPMVATWTGDAAATYRASQQKWDTSAAELTTTLGTIGRLVGQAGQNYRATEQANRARFA
;
A
#
# COMPACT_ATOMS: atom_id res chain seq x y z
N MET A 1 -18.34 -11.02 19.90
CA MET A 1 -16.89 -11.39 19.84
C MET A 1 -16.47 -11.90 18.47
N GLY A 2 -17.03 -12.98 17.91
CA GLY A 2 -16.66 -13.43 16.55
C GLY A 2 -17.12 -12.49 15.41
N SER A 3 -18.27 -11.83 15.58
CA SER A 3 -18.81 -10.82 14.65
C SER A 3 -17.92 -9.59 14.55
N ASP A 4 -17.42 -9.10 15.69
CA ASP A 4 -16.65 -7.86 15.78
C ASP A 4 -15.30 -8.02 15.07
N ILE A 5 -14.65 -9.18 15.26
CA ILE A 5 -13.40 -9.52 14.57
C ILE A 5 -13.62 -9.62 13.06
N LYS A 6 -14.73 -10.21 12.60
CA LYS A 6 -15.06 -10.31 11.17
C LYS A 6 -15.27 -8.93 10.52
N VAL A 7 -15.93 -8.01 11.23
CA VAL A 7 -16.12 -6.63 10.77
C VAL A 7 -14.78 -5.90 10.67
N THR A 8 -13.94 -6.00 11.70
CA THR A 8 -12.60 -5.39 11.69
C THR A 8 -11.73 -5.94 10.57
N PHE A 9 -11.80 -7.24 10.30
CA PHE A 9 -11.07 -7.87 9.20
C PHE A 9 -11.49 -7.33 7.83
N SER A 10 -12.79 -7.26 7.58
CA SER A 10 -13.33 -6.70 6.33
C SER A 10 -12.94 -5.24 6.15
N ALA A 11 -12.98 -4.43 7.23
CA ALA A 11 -12.53 -3.04 7.19
C ALA A 11 -11.04 -2.92 6.84
N LEU A 12 -10.21 -3.83 7.36
CA LEU A 12 -8.77 -3.83 7.11
C LEU A 12 -8.42 -4.30 5.69
N GLU A 13 -9.15 -5.28 5.14
CA GLU A 13 -9.02 -5.67 3.73
C GLU A 13 -9.37 -4.52 2.79
N THR A 14 -10.50 -3.84 3.04
CA THR A 14 -10.90 -2.66 2.25
C THR A 14 -9.85 -1.55 2.34
N ALA A 15 -9.39 -1.20 3.55
CA ALA A 15 -8.36 -0.18 3.72
C ALA A 15 -7.04 -0.54 3.00
N SER A 16 -6.66 -1.82 3.00
CA SER A 16 -5.49 -2.30 2.26
C SER A 16 -5.67 -2.14 0.75
N ALA A 17 -6.83 -2.54 0.20
CA ALA A 17 -7.15 -2.39 -1.21
C ALA A 17 -7.21 -0.92 -1.65
N ASP A 18 -7.85 -0.05 -0.86
CA ASP A 18 -7.96 1.38 -1.12
C ASP A 18 -6.58 2.05 -1.13
N THR A 19 -5.72 1.67 -0.20
CA THR A 19 -4.37 2.25 -0.15
C THR A 19 -3.49 1.71 -1.27
N ALA A 20 -3.64 0.44 -1.69
CA ALA A 20 -2.96 -0.09 -2.86
C ALA A 20 -3.39 0.64 -4.15
N ALA A 21 -4.69 0.87 -4.32
CA ALA A 21 -5.23 1.65 -5.44
C ALA A 21 -4.73 3.11 -5.43
N THR A 22 -4.70 3.73 -4.25
CA THR A 22 -4.16 5.09 -4.06
C THR A 22 -2.68 5.15 -4.41
N THR A 23 -1.90 4.15 -3.97
CA THR A 23 -0.46 4.08 -4.27
C THR A 23 -0.22 3.93 -5.77
N ALA A 24 -0.94 3.03 -6.44
CA ALA A 24 -0.85 2.86 -7.89
C ALA A 24 -1.21 4.15 -8.65
N ARG A 25 -2.23 4.88 -8.16
CA ARG A 25 -2.61 6.18 -8.73
C ARG A 25 -1.52 7.22 -8.56
N ILE A 26 -0.90 7.32 -7.37
CA ILE A 26 0.22 8.21 -7.10
C ILE A 26 1.39 7.87 -8.02
N THR A 27 1.78 6.61 -8.13
CA THR A 27 2.86 6.18 -9.02
C THR A 27 2.58 6.55 -10.48
N SER A 28 1.36 6.32 -10.97
CA SER A 28 0.98 6.72 -12.33
C SER A 28 1.11 8.23 -12.54
N GLN A 29 0.61 9.03 -11.60
CA GLN A 29 0.69 10.50 -11.67
C GLN A 29 2.13 11.00 -11.66
N LEU A 30 3.01 10.36 -10.88
CA LEU A 30 4.43 10.68 -10.85
C LEU A 30 5.14 10.31 -12.15
N GLU A 31 4.79 9.19 -12.77
CA GLU A 31 5.32 8.80 -14.08
C GLU A 31 4.81 9.71 -15.20
N ASP A 32 3.54 10.15 -15.14
CA ASP A 32 3.00 11.17 -16.05
C ASP A 32 3.75 12.50 -15.88
N LEU A 33 3.95 12.95 -14.64
CA LEU A 33 4.69 14.17 -14.33
C LEU A 33 6.14 14.08 -14.82
N ARG A 34 6.81 12.94 -14.61
CA ARG A 34 8.17 12.68 -15.07
C ARG A 34 8.27 12.78 -16.59
N ARG A 35 7.31 12.21 -17.33
CA ARG A 35 7.24 12.30 -18.80
C ARG A 35 7.04 13.73 -19.28
N GLN A 36 6.17 14.49 -18.62
CA GLN A 36 5.93 15.89 -18.95
C GLN A 36 7.14 16.78 -18.66
N LEU A 37 7.86 16.50 -17.57
CA LEU A 37 9.02 17.27 -17.17
C LEU A 37 10.30 16.88 -17.92
N ALA A 38 10.40 15.68 -18.48
CA ALA A 38 11.58 15.21 -19.22
C ALA A 38 12.17 16.24 -20.21
N PRO A 39 11.40 16.89 -21.11
CA PRO A 39 11.94 17.91 -22.00
C PRO A 39 12.39 19.19 -21.28
N MET A 40 11.74 19.58 -20.17
CA MET A 40 12.12 20.76 -19.39
C MET A 40 13.39 20.49 -18.57
N VAL A 41 13.50 19.30 -17.98
CA VAL A 41 14.68 18.84 -17.24
C VAL A 41 15.91 18.78 -18.15
N ALA A 42 15.75 18.47 -19.44
CA ALA A 42 16.84 18.52 -20.41
C ALA A 42 17.42 19.93 -20.60
N THR A 43 16.63 20.97 -20.30
CA THR A 43 17.05 22.39 -20.36
C THR A 43 17.48 22.95 -19.01
N TRP A 44 17.12 22.30 -17.91
CA TRP A 44 17.52 22.70 -16.56
C TRP A 44 18.98 22.33 -16.29
N THR A 45 19.81 23.33 -16.07
CA THR A 45 21.21 23.17 -15.64
C THR A 45 21.37 23.59 -14.17
N GLY A 46 22.35 23.00 -13.48
CA GLY A 46 22.68 23.37 -12.09
C GLY A 46 21.64 22.96 -11.05
N ASP A 47 21.33 23.87 -10.13
CA ASP A 47 20.56 23.61 -8.89
C ASP A 47 19.10 23.18 -9.10
N ALA A 48 18.47 23.61 -10.20
CA ALA A 48 17.11 23.22 -10.53
C ALA A 48 16.99 21.72 -10.83
N ALA A 49 17.98 21.15 -11.55
CA ALA A 49 18.04 19.73 -11.84
C ALA A 49 18.31 18.90 -10.58
N ALA A 50 19.16 19.41 -9.67
CA ALA A 50 19.43 18.76 -8.38
C ALA A 50 18.19 18.71 -7.49
N THR A 51 17.46 19.83 -7.38
CA THR A 51 16.23 19.94 -6.59
C THR A 51 15.15 18.99 -7.11
N TYR A 52 14.95 18.95 -8.43
CA TYR A 52 14.01 18.03 -9.06
C TYR A 52 14.34 16.56 -8.77
N ARG A 53 15.61 16.16 -8.93
CA ARG A 53 16.05 14.79 -8.64
C ARG A 53 15.83 14.42 -7.16
N ALA A 54 16.06 15.36 -6.25
CA ALA A 54 15.80 15.14 -4.82
C ALA A 54 14.30 14.96 -4.53
N SER A 55 13.44 15.82 -5.11
CA SER A 55 11.98 15.64 -5.04
C SER A 55 11.57 14.30 -5.63
N GLN A 56 12.21 13.90 -6.74
CA GLN A 56 11.93 12.65 -7.40
C GLN A 56 12.24 11.45 -6.51
N GLN A 57 13.45 11.41 -5.98
CA GLN A 57 13.86 10.33 -5.11
C GLN A 57 12.99 10.25 -3.85
N LYS A 58 12.57 11.40 -3.30
CA LYS A 58 11.69 11.45 -2.13
C LYS A 58 10.33 10.81 -2.41
N TRP A 59 9.67 11.17 -3.52
CA TRP A 59 8.37 10.58 -3.83
C TRP A 59 8.45 9.09 -4.18
N ASP A 60 9.53 8.66 -4.86
CA ASP A 60 9.73 7.25 -5.25
C ASP A 60 9.92 6.42 -3.98
N THR A 61 10.69 6.94 -3.02
CA THR A 61 10.91 6.31 -1.70
C THR A 61 9.61 6.20 -0.91
N SER A 62 8.85 7.29 -0.78
CA SER A 62 7.59 7.27 -0.02
C SER A 62 6.55 6.31 -0.63
N ALA A 63 6.48 6.21 -1.96
CA ALA A 63 5.61 5.24 -2.62
C ALA A 63 6.02 3.79 -2.34
N ALA A 64 7.33 3.50 -2.34
CA ALA A 64 7.86 2.18 -2.01
C ALA A 64 7.62 1.79 -0.54
N GLU A 65 7.81 2.72 0.38
CA GLU A 65 7.54 2.53 1.81
C GLU A 65 6.06 2.25 2.08
N LEU A 66 5.17 3.02 1.44
CA LEU A 66 3.73 2.83 1.55
C LEU A 66 3.32 1.44 1.03
N THR A 67 3.80 1.05 -0.15
CA THR A 67 3.56 -0.28 -0.74
C THR A 67 4.01 -1.39 0.20
N THR A 68 5.22 -1.26 0.78
CA THR A 68 5.80 -2.25 1.68
C THR A 68 4.99 -2.39 2.97
N THR A 69 4.58 -1.26 3.55
CA THR A 69 3.78 -1.21 4.78
C THR A 69 2.44 -1.88 4.56
N LEU A 70 1.75 -1.56 3.46
CA LEU A 70 0.46 -2.16 3.12
C LEU A 70 0.55 -3.64 2.80
N GLY A 71 1.57 -4.06 2.07
CA GLY A 71 1.82 -5.49 1.82
C GLY A 71 2.08 -6.25 3.12
N THR A 72 2.69 -5.61 4.11
CA THR A 72 2.86 -6.19 5.45
C THR A 72 1.55 -6.28 6.22
N ILE A 73 0.75 -5.21 6.21
CA ILE A 73 -0.59 -5.21 6.82
C ILE A 73 -1.45 -6.30 6.18
N GLY A 74 -1.54 -6.35 4.85
CA GLY A 74 -2.33 -7.35 4.13
C GLY A 74 -1.94 -8.79 4.46
N ARG A 75 -0.64 -9.08 4.60
CA ARG A 75 -0.17 -10.40 5.06
C ARG A 75 -0.63 -10.72 6.48
N LEU A 76 -0.48 -9.76 7.41
CA LEU A 76 -0.91 -9.93 8.80
C LEU A 76 -2.42 -10.14 8.90
N VAL A 77 -3.21 -9.40 8.10
CA VAL A 77 -4.66 -9.60 7.96
C VAL A 77 -4.91 -11.03 7.53
N GLY A 78 -4.42 -11.43 6.35
CA GLY A 78 -4.67 -12.76 5.80
C GLY A 78 -4.32 -13.89 6.78
N GLN A 79 -3.22 -13.76 7.51
CA GLN A 79 -2.80 -14.72 8.53
C GLN A 79 -3.77 -14.75 9.72
N ALA A 80 -4.22 -13.60 10.23
CA ALA A 80 -5.23 -13.52 11.29
C ALA A 80 -6.56 -14.17 10.85
N GLY A 81 -6.98 -14.00 9.60
CA GLY A 81 -8.20 -14.60 9.05
C GLY A 81 -8.12 -16.12 8.91
N GLN A 82 -6.94 -16.65 8.58
CA GLN A 82 -6.70 -18.10 8.56
C GLN A 82 -6.75 -18.68 9.99
N ASN A 83 -6.04 -18.05 10.93
CA ASN A 83 -6.03 -18.47 12.33
C ASN A 83 -7.43 -18.46 12.96
N TYR A 84 -8.23 -17.44 12.66
CA TYR A 84 -9.62 -17.35 13.12
C TYR A 84 -10.49 -18.49 12.56
N ARG A 85 -10.44 -18.74 11.24
CA ARG A 85 -11.20 -19.83 10.62
C ARG A 85 -10.81 -21.20 11.17
N ALA A 86 -9.52 -21.43 11.38
CA ALA A 86 -9.02 -22.66 11.98
C ALA A 86 -9.53 -22.84 13.42
N THR A 87 -9.52 -21.76 14.22
CA THR A 87 -10.00 -21.77 15.61
C THR A 87 -11.50 -22.03 15.67
N GLU A 88 -12.29 -21.38 14.81
CA GLU A 88 -13.74 -21.59 14.73
C GLU A 88 -14.09 -23.02 14.30
N GLN A 89 -13.38 -23.58 13.31
CA GLN A 89 -13.57 -24.98 12.91
C GLN A 89 -13.23 -25.95 14.05
N ALA A 90 -12.13 -25.72 14.76
CA ALA A 90 -11.72 -26.54 15.89
C ALA A 90 -12.74 -26.46 17.04
N ASN A 91 -13.26 -25.28 17.36
CA ASN A 91 -14.30 -25.10 18.36
C ASN A 91 -15.59 -25.81 17.94
N ARG A 92 -16.04 -25.64 16.69
CA ARG A 92 -17.23 -26.31 16.17
C ARG A 92 -17.12 -27.83 16.20
N ALA A 93 -15.95 -28.39 15.87
CA ALA A 93 -15.70 -29.83 15.96
C ALA A 93 -15.65 -30.36 17.40
N ARG A 94 -15.40 -29.48 18.38
CA ARG A 94 -15.32 -29.82 19.80
C ARG A 94 -16.67 -29.76 20.51
N PHE A 95 -17.63 -29.03 19.94
CA PHE A 95 -19.01 -28.90 20.42
C PHE A 95 -20.04 -29.63 19.53
N ALA A 96 -19.57 -30.44 18.57
CA ALA A 96 -20.36 -31.37 17.77
C ALA A 96 -20.16 -32.80 18.29
#